data_AF-A0A2M8Q4Z1-F1
#
_entry.id   AF-A0A2M8Q4Z1-F1
#
_cell.length_a   1.000
_cell.length_b   1.000
_cell.length_c   1.000
_cell.angle_alpha   90.00
_cell.angle_beta   90.00
_cell.angle_gamma   90.00
#
_symmetry.space_group_name_H-M   'P 1'
#
loop_
_entity.id
_entity.type
_entity.pdbx_description
1 polymer ?
#
loop_
_entity_poly.entity_id
_entity_poly.type
_entity_poly.pdbx_seq_one_letter_code
_entity_poly.pdbx_strand_id
1 'polypeptide(L)'
;MTDTLLALIQSTQNLYERFEREFILDVQIPIFEEEVHELIAATQAKDSTTQHIAEETCDVFVTAIGMALAAGVSVEELMTQAQAVIQKNDAKTHASHYVNEQGKIARRQSD
;
A
#
# COMPACT_ATOMS: atom_id res chain seq x y z
N MET A 1 -0.84 4.25 -21.37
CA MET A 1 -0.68 4.70 -19.98
C MET A 1 0.04 3.58 -19.26
N THR A 2 1.22 3.84 -18.71
CA THR A 2 1.97 2.83 -17.95
C THR A 2 1.20 2.54 -16.66
N ASP A 3 1.06 1.27 -16.32
CA ASP A 3 0.55 0.88 -15.01
C ASP A 3 1.63 1.22 -13.96
N THR A 4 1.46 2.37 -13.30
CA THR A 4 2.45 2.88 -12.33
C THR A 4 2.61 1.94 -11.14
N LEU A 5 1.56 1.22 -10.73
CA LEU A 5 1.66 0.27 -9.64
C LEU A 5 2.49 -0.94 -10.06
N LEU A 6 2.24 -1.50 -11.24
CA LEU A 6 3.08 -2.56 -11.79
C LEU A 6 4.54 -2.12 -11.93
N ALA A 7 4.77 -0.90 -12.43
CA ALA A 7 6.12 -0.35 -12.55
C ALA A 7 6.81 -0.20 -11.18
N LEU A 8 6.07 0.20 -10.14
CA LEU A 8 6.58 0.29 -8.78
C LEU A 8 6.95 -1.10 -8.24
N ILE A 9 6.07 -2.10 -8.39
CA ILE A 9 6.32 -3.48 -7.94
C ILE A 9 7.57 -4.05 -8.61
N GLN A 10 7.68 -3.90 -9.94
CA GLN A 10 8.85 -4.35 -10.70
C GLN A 10 10.12 -3.59 -10.28
N SER A 11 10.03 -2.28 -10.05
CA SER A 11 11.16 -1.49 -9.55
C SER A 11 11.67 -2.00 -8.20
N THR A 12 10.77 -2.32 -7.28
CA THR A 12 11.09 -2.89 -5.96
C THR A 12 11.76 -4.26 -6.09
N GLN A 13 11.21 -5.16 -6.92
CA GLN A 13 11.81 -6.46 -7.15
C GLN A 13 13.21 -6.34 -7.77
N ASN A 14 13.34 -5.52 -8.82
CA ASN A 14 14.61 -5.28 -9.50
C ASN A 14 15.67 -4.69 -8.56
N LEU A 15 15.28 -3.88 -7.57
CA LEU A 15 16.21 -3.37 -6.56
C LEU A 15 16.89 -4.51 -5.80
N TYR A 16 16.11 -5.47 -5.29
CA TYR A 16 16.64 -6.60 -4.54
C TYR A 16 17.48 -7.53 -5.41
N GLU A 17 17.05 -7.77 -6.65
CA GLU A 17 17.82 -8.54 -7.63
C GLU A 17 19.19 -7.89 -7.93
N ARG A 18 19.25 -6.55 -8.10
CA ARG A 18 20.52 -5.82 -8.31
C ARG A 18 21.51 -5.99 -7.15
N PHE A 19 21.01 -6.19 -5.94
CA PHE A 19 21.83 -6.39 -4.75
C PHE A 19 22.02 -7.88 -4.38
N GLU A 20 21.51 -8.80 -5.20
CA GLU A 20 21.56 -10.25 -4.96
C GLU A 20 20.98 -10.62 -3.58
N ARG A 21 19.88 -9.97 -3.20
CA ARG A 21 19.19 -10.18 -1.92
C ARG A 21 17.81 -10.76 -2.12
N GLU A 22 17.42 -11.59 -1.17
CA GLU A 22 16.04 -12.05 -1.04
C GLU A 22 15.26 -11.11 -0.10
N PHE A 23 13.95 -11.05 -0.31
CA PHE A 23 13.04 -10.42 0.63
C PHE A 23 12.86 -11.35 1.85
N ILE A 24 13.25 -10.88 3.03
CA ILE A 24 13.14 -11.65 4.29
C ILE A 24 12.19 -10.93 5.23
N LEU A 25 11.16 -11.61 5.72
CA LEU A 25 10.11 -11.01 6.55
C LEU A 25 10.67 -10.29 7.78
N ASP A 26 11.61 -10.91 8.50
CA ASP A 26 12.25 -10.33 9.70
C ASP A 26 12.99 -9.02 9.41
N VAL A 27 13.34 -8.77 8.14
CA VAL A 27 13.96 -7.51 7.68
C VAL A 27 12.90 -6.54 7.14
N GLN A 28 11.89 -7.04 6.40
CA GLN A 28 10.87 -6.18 5.77
C GLN A 28 9.89 -5.58 6.76
N ILE A 29 9.52 -6.31 7.82
CA ILE A 29 8.58 -5.82 8.84
C ILE A 29 9.08 -4.53 9.50
N PRO A 30 10.30 -4.47 10.09
CA PRO A 30 10.76 -3.23 10.72
C PRO A 30 10.93 -2.08 9.71
N ILE A 31 11.32 -2.37 8.46
CA ILE A 31 11.41 -1.37 7.40
C ILE A 31 10.01 -0.79 7.08
N PHE A 32 8.99 -1.63 6.95
CA PHE A 32 7.62 -1.15 6.74
C PHE A 32 7.11 -0.33 7.93
N GLU A 33 7.40 -0.75 9.16
CA GLU A 33 7.04 0.00 10.36
C GLU A 33 7.71 1.37 10.41
N GLU A 34 8.98 1.47 9.99
CA GLU A 34 9.72 2.74 9.86
C GLU A 34 8.99 3.70 8.90
N GLU A 35 8.74 3.29 7.65
CA GLU A 35 8.06 4.15 6.67
C GLU A 35 6.64 4.56 7.11
N VAL A 36 5.92 3.67 7.79
CA VAL A 36 4.59 4.01 8.34
C VAL A 36 4.72 5.09 9.42
N HIS A 37 5.74 5.03 10.26
CA HIS A 37 5.98 6.09 11.25
C HIS A 37 6.42 7.40 10.60
N GLU A 38 7.23 7.35 9.53
CA GLU A 38 7.65 8.53 8.77
C GLU A 38 6.46 9.23 8.10
N LEU A 39 5.58 8.46 7.45
CA LEU A 39 4.32 8.99 6.90
C LEU A 39 3.44 9.63 7.99
N ILE A 40 3.28 8.97 9.14
CA ILE A 40 2.51 9.53 10.26
C ILE A 40 3.15 10.84 10.73
N ALA A 41 4.47 10.89 10.90
CA ALA A 41 5.18 12.10 11.30
C ALA A 41 5.03 13.23 10.28
N ALA A 42 5.18 12.93 8.98
CA ALA A 42 5.01 13.88 7.89
C ALA A 42 3.60 14.46 7.83
N THR A 43 2.55 13.68 8.14
CA THR A 43 1.17 14.20 8.18
C THR A 43 0.85 15.04 9.43
N GLN A 44 1.63 14.90 10.49
CA GLN A 44 1.44 15.64 11.75
C GLN A 44 2.32 16.89 11.86
N ALA A 45 3.41 16.96 11.09
CA ALA A 45 4.33 18.09 11.08
C ALA A 45 3.67 19.36 10.52
N LYS A 46 3.88 20.49 11.21
CA LYS A 46 3.23 21.78 10.89
C LYS A 46 3.73 22.42 9.59
N ASP A 47 4.93 22.08 9.18
CA ASP A 47 5.68 22.61 8.04
C ASP A 47 5.89 21.58 6.92
N SER A 48 5.26 20.41 7.04
CA SER A 48 5.30 19.39 6.00
C SER A 48 4.61 19.84 4.73
N THR A 49 5.17 19.44 3.59
CA THR A 49 4.61 19.76 2.28
C THR A 49 3.80 18.58 1.76
N THR A 50 2.83 18.85 0.88
CA THR A 50 2.09 17.78 0.19
C THR A 50 3.00 16.88 -0.64
N GLN A 51 4.13 17.40 -1.12
CA GLN A 51 5.13 16.62 -1.84
C GLN A 51 5.82 15.63 -0.91
N HIS A 52 6.27 16.06 0.27
CA HIS A 52 6.89 15.19 1.25
C HIS A 52 5.93 14.09 1.71
N ILE A 53 4.67 14.43 2.02
CA ILE A 53 3.65 13.42 2.35
C ILE A 53 3.46 12.41 1.21
N ALA A 54 3.49 12.86 -0.04
CA ALA A 54 3.37 11.98 -1.19
C ALA A 54 4.58 11.04 -1.35
N GLU A 55 5.78 11.52 -1.03
CA GLU A 55 7.02 10.73 -0.99
C GLU A 55 6.91 9.62 0.05
N GLU A 56 6.66 9.96 1.32
CA GLU A 56 6.49 8.99 2.41
C GLU A 56 5.36 7.98 2.12
N THR A 57 4.30 8.42 1.44
CA THR A 57 3.22 7.52 1.01
C THR A 57 3.71 6.51 -0.01
N CYS A 58 4.56 6.92 -0.95
CA CYS A 58 5.16 6.01 -1.93
C CYS A 58 6.14 5.04 -1.27
N ASP A 59 6.89 5.49 -0.26
CA ASP A 59 7.82 4.62 0.47
C ASP A 59 7.08 3.54 1.26
N VAL A 60 5.96 3.88 1.90
CA VAL A 60 5.04 2.90 2.48
C VAL A 60 4.53 1.90 1.42
N PHE A 61 4.24 2.33 0.19
CA PHE A 61 3.86 1.38 -0.87
C PHE A 61 5.01 0.44 -1.23
N VAL A 62 6.23 0.96 -1.37
CA VAL A 62 7.43 0.17 -1.68
C VAL A 62 7.67 -0.89 -0.61
N THR A 63 7.57 -0.54 0.66
CA THR A 63 7.85 -1.46 1.77
C THR A 63 6.71 -2.45 2.02
N ALA A 64 5.45 -2.06 1.78
CA ALA A 64 4.33 -2.99 1.75
C ALA A 64 4.47 -4.03 0.63
N ILE A 65 4.95 -3.63 -0.56
CA ILE A 65 5.29 -4.56 -1.65
C ILE A 65 6.41 -5.51 -1.19
N GLY A 66 7.46 -4.99 -0.57
CA GLY A 66 8.56 -5.80 -0.02
C GLY A 66 8.08 -6.86 0.96
N MET A 67 7.16 -6.51 1.87
CA MET A 67 6.52 -7.47 2.78
C MET A 67 5.73 -8.57 2.03
N ALA A 68 4.96 -8.18 1.01
CA ALA A 68 4.18 -9.15 0.23
C ALA A 68 5.10 -10.14 -0.51
N LEU A 69 6.15 -9.64 -1.15
CA LEU A 69 7.15 -10.49 -1.81
C LEU A 69 7.88 -11.40 -0.81
N ALA A 70 8.24 -10.88 0.38
CA ALA A 70 8.83 -11.69 1.46
C ALA A 70 7.89 -12.80 1.97
N ALA A 71 6.57 -12.55 1.95
CA ALA A 71 5.55 -13.53 2.30
C ALA A 71 5.27 -14.55 1.19
N GLY A 72 5.98 -14.48 0.06
CA GLY A 72 5.81 -15.37 -1.08
C GLY A 72 4.66 -15.01 -2.01
N VAL A 73 4.07 -13.81 -1.88
CA VAL A 73 3.05 -13.33 -2.82
C VAL A 73 3.75 -12.92 -4.12
N SER A 74 3.30 -13.48 -5.24
CA SER A 74 3.83 -13.13 -6.55
C SER A 74 3.33 -11.76 -7.03
N VAL A 75 4.06 -11.16 -7.98
CA VAL A 75 3.66 -9.92 -8.65
C VAL A 75 2.27 -10.07 -9.32
N GLU A 76 2.00 -11.24 -9.92
CA GLU A 76 0.72 -11.51 -10.57
C GLU A 76 -0.45 -11.55 -9.57
N GLU A 77 -0.25 -12.18 -8.41
CA GLU A 77 -1.24 -12.21 -7.33
C GLU A 77 -1.51 -10.81 -6.77
N LEU A 78 -0.47 -10.00 -6.57
CA LEU A 78 -0.61 -8.60 -6.14
C LEU A 78 -1.44 -7.78 -7.13
N MET A 79 -1.15 -7.88 -8.43
CA MET A 79 -1.88 -7.15 -9.46
C MET A 79 -3.35 -7.60 -9.56
N THR A 80 -3.58 -8.91 -9.51
CA THR A 80 -4.93 -9.49 -9.51
C THR A 80 -5.72 -8.97 -8.31
N GLN A 81 -5.12 -8.98 -7.12
CA GLN A 81 -5.78 -8.53 -5.90
C GLN A 81 -6.00 -7.01 -5.90
N ALA A 82 -5.07 -6.21 -6.42
CA ALA A 82 -5.25 -4.77 -6.60
C ALA A 82 -6.49 -4.47 -7.46
N GLN A 83 -6.62 -5.16 -8.61
CA GLN A 83 -7.78 -5.01 -9.48
C GLN A 83 -9.10 -5.43 -8.79
N ALA A 84 -9.08 -6.51 -8.01
CA ALA A 84 -10.24 -6.95 -7.23
C ALA A 84 -10.64 -5.94 -6.15
N VAL A 85 -9.66 -5.31 -5.49
CA VAL A 85 -9.90 -4.25 -4.48
C VAL A 85 -10.50 -3.00 -5.13
N ILE A 86 -10.01 -2.60 -6.31
CA ILE A 86 -10.58 -1.50 -7.10
C ILE A 86 -12.05 -1.78 -7.38
N GLN A 87 -12.36 -2.92 -8.01
CA GLN A 87 -13.74 -3.29 -8.34
C GLN A 87 -14.65 -3.36 -7.10
N LYS A 88 -14.15 -3.93 -6.00
CA LYS A 88 -14.87 -4.00 -4.73
C LYS A 88 -15.16 -2.62 -4.14
N ASN A 89 -14.23 -1.68 -4.26
CA ASN A 89 -14.40 -0.32 -3.75
C ASN A 89 -15.33 0.50 -4.66
N ASP A 90 -15.20 0.39 -5.97
CA ASP A 90 -16.04 1.09 -6.95
C ASP A 90 -17.51 0.64 -6.90
N ALA A 91 -17.74 -0.62 -6.50
CA ALA A 91 -19.09 -1.15 -6.28
C ALA A 91 -19.76 -0.62 -4.98
N LYS A 92 -19.05 0.12 -4.12
CA LYS A 92 -19.64 0.69 -2.90
C LYS A 92 -20.55 1.84 -3.26
N THR A 93 -21.80 1.76 -2.83
CA THR A 93 -22.81 2.81 -3.04
C THR A 93 -23.45 3.20 -1.72
N HIS A 94 -24.11 4.36 -1.65
CA HIS A 94 -24.89 4.76 -0.46
C HIS A 94 -26.04 3.80 -0.11
N ALA A 95 -26.48 2.98 -1.07
CA ALA A 95 -27.48 1.94 -0.85
C ALA A 95 -26.89 0.73 -0.12
N SER A 96 -25.64 0.36 -0.38
CA SER A 96 -24.97 -0.79 0.27
C SER A 96 -24.06 -0.40 1.45
N HIS A 97 -23.68 0.88 1.55
CA HIS A 97 -22.73 1.40 2.53
C HIS A 97 -23.22 2.70 3.18
N TYR A 98 -22.65 3.02 4.33
CA TYR A 98 -22.85 4.27 5.07
C TYR A 98 -21.52 4.74 5.67
N VAL A 99 -21.46 6.01 6.10
CA VAL A 99 -20.33 6.53 6.88
C VAL A 99 -20.66 6.33 8.35
N ASN A 100 -19.84 5.57 9.09
CA ASN A 100 -20.06 5.33 10.51
C ASN A 100 -19.62 6.53 11.37
N GLU A 101 -19.83 6.46 12.68
CA GLU A 101 -19.51 7.55 13.62
C GLU A 101 -18.02 7.92 13.64
N GLN A 102 -17.14 7.00 13.24
CA GLN A 102 -15.69 7.21 13.13
C GLN A 102 -15.27 7.72 11.75
N GLY A 103 -16.21 8.02 10.84
CA GLY A 103 -15.93 8.50 9.49
C GLY A 103 -15.56 7.41 8.48
N LYS A 104 -15.60 6.13 8.86
CA LYS A 104 -15.28 5.00 7.96
C LYS A 104 -16.48 4.64 7.08
N ILE A 105 -16.22 4.43 5.79
CA ILE A 105 -17.21 3.82 4.88
C ILE A 105 -17.39 2.35 5.26
N ALA A 106 -18.55 2.02 5.84
CA ALA A 106 -18.92 0.71 6.35
C ALA A 106 -20.05 0.09 5.53
N ARG A 107 -20.07 -1.24 5.43
CA ARG A 107 -21.15 -1.99 4.77
C ARG A 107 -22.39 -1.98 5.67
N ARG A 108 -23.58 -1.75 5.08
CA ARG A 108 -24.84 -1.98 5.78
C ARG A 108 -25.01 -3.49 5.99
N GLN A 109 -25.27 -3.94 7.21
CA GLN A 109 -25.62 -5.34 7.41
C GLN A 109 -26.96 -5.60 6.73
N SER A 110 -27.03 -6.67 5.94
CA SER A 110 -28.29 -7.22 5.49
C SER A 110 -28.86 -8.02 6.65
N ASP A 111 -30.10 -7.72 7.07
CA ASP A 111 -30.85 -8.60 7.97
C ASP A 111 -30.98 -10.02 7.37
#